data_AF-A0A0N0V8U0-F1
#
_entry.id   AF-A0A0N0V8U0-F1
#
_cell.length_a   1.000
_cell.length_b   1.000
_cell.length_c   1.000
_cell.angle_alpha   90.00
_cell.angle_beta   90.00
_cell.angle_gamma   90.00
#
_symmetry.space_group_name_H-M   'P 1'
#
loop_
_entity.id
_entity.type
_entity.pdbx_description
1 polymer ?
#
loop_
_entity_poly.entity_id
_entity_poly.type
_entity_poly.pdbx_seq_one_letter_code
_entity_poly.pdbx_strand_id
1 'polypeptide(L)'
;MKFPSSPERRERPSRAAAPTKNMKEPDSDDDDQPIRPQSSSSARVIRADKDNSSVGFSPDSITVISAQSSASSMATLNRPISPKKRNSPETESESPTKKSRKIVIKTNKSTQAVTPAPSQAGITPQPARSTIPEIEAMHKFLTQLESRMNRNAADRDEEKKNNALLKQALQDAQTAKAGKKDLTHPTDDQDLLNENEKLKRRISEQNHYIATLRQDRIAPSSFKLMDSDVELEWKGIAFEIRNFVSQVLTKRPYRDSAPRGANQRDVEAFKKRQRKDIYTAPYHFQRYIWVRLVEDIFQAGKATWGGPAGNAFHRYCLNISGMFWSPISILLSLTDKFLEIDFEGMTQLSAFKSSQAEVMSKFSDEYNREQTMSIAREMALTLEIFMDPEEKKARTSPQKRLMDIVRKAVKLNDKFLRSRAFYLINWLQSDWEWNDLEIHHFSGEEGGVKNVDVEISPRLRKIGNADGHHFDQALEMCQPMVTVVLL
;
A
#
# COMPACT_ATOMS: atom_id res chain seq x y z
N MET A 1 -36.08 56.01 3.38
CA MET A 1 -37.46 56.01 3.93
C MET A 1 -37.82 54.60 4.38
N LYS A 2 -38.79 54.42 5.29
CA LYS A 2 -39.05 53.18 6.03
C LYS A 2 -40.16 52.30 5.41
N PHE A 3 -40.10 51.00 5.69
CA PHE A 3 -41.18 49.99 5.76
C PHE A 3 -42.40 50.47 6.60
N PRO A 4 -43.59 49.80 6.67
CA PRO A 4 -43.91 48.36 6.48
C PRO A 4 -45.21 48.11 5.66
N SER A 5 -45.98 47.00 5.64
CA SER A 5 -45.98 45.67 6.32
C SER A 5 -46.84 44.62 5.54
N SER A 6 -46.61 43.33 5.76
CA SER A 6 -47.60 42.22 5.67
C SER A 6 -48.03 41.77 7.09
N PRO A 7 -48.87 40.74 7.34
CA PRO A 7 -49.70 39.89 6.46
C PRO A 7 -51.17 39.77 6.92
N GLU A 8 -52.03 39.06 6.17
CA GLU A 8 -53.37 38.67 6.63
C GLU A 8 -53.48 37.16 6.87
N ARG A 9 -54.05 36.76 8.01
CA ARG A 9 -54.03 35.40 8.56
C ARG A 9 -55.45 34.90 8.74
N ARG A 10 -55.88 33.89 7.96
CA ARG A 10 -57.23 33.31 8.08
C ARG A 10 -57.34 32.38 9.28
N GLU A 11 -58.31 32.66 10.14
CA GLU A 11 -58.71 31.83 11.27
C GLU A 11 -59.58 30.62 10.82
N ARG A 12 -59.67 29.61 11.69
CA ARG A 12 -60.72 28.57 11.64
C ARG A 12 -61.30 28.39 13.07
N PRO A 13 -62.61 28.12 13.25
CA PRO A 13 -63.24 28.06 14.56
C PRO A 13 -63.21 26.67 15.22
N SER A 14 -63.53 26.65 16.52
CA SER A 14 -63.44 25.51 17.45
C SER A 14 -64.78 24.80 17.75
N ARG A 15 -64.71 23.71 18.56
CA ARG A 15 -65.78 22.82 19.10
C ARG A 15 -66.11 21.59 18.22
N ALA A 16 -66.53 20.42 18.74
CA ALA A 16 -66.94 20.02 20.10
C ALA A 16 -66.40 18.58 20.44
N ALA A 17 -66.03 18.27 21.70
CA ALA A 17 -66.79 17.51 22.71
C ALA A 17 -66.90 15.97 22.52
N ALA A 18 -66.59 15.21 23.60
CA ALA A 18 -66.71 13.75 23.70
C ALA A 18 -68.13 13.30 24.13
N PRO A 19 -68.43 11.98 24.18
CA PRO A 19 -68.58 11.36 25.51
C PRO A 19 -68.08 9.90 25.64
N THR A 20 -68.21 9.38 26.86
CA THR A 20 -67.77 8.07 27.39
C THR A 20 -68.86 6.98 27.33
N LYS A 21 -68.47 5.69 27.27
CA LYS A 21 -68.78 4.66 28.31
C LYS A 21 -68.39 3.20 27.97
N ASN A 22 -67.87 2.55 29.01
CA ASN A 22 -67.78 1.12 29.39
C ASN A 22 -68.72 0.10 28.70
N MET A 23 -68.25 -1.16 28.56
CA MET A 23 -68.72 -2.29 29.42
C MET A 23 -67.95 -3.63 29.20
N LYS A 24 -67.73 -4.33 30.33
CA LYS A 24 -67.66 -5.79 30.57
C LYS A 24 -66.48 -6.67 30.08
N GLU A 25 -65.74 -7.14 31.08
CA GLU A 25 -65.23 -8.52 31.23
C GLU A 25 -66.41 -9.48 31.60
N PRO A 26 -66.24 -10.82 31.62
CA PRO A 26 -65.58 -11.48 32.76
C PRO A 26 -64.66 -12.68 32.43
N ASP A 27 -63.69 -12.89 33.33
CA ASP A 27 -63.23 -14.14 33.99
C ASP A 27 -63.27 -15.51 33.27
N SER A 28 -62.11 -16.18 33.28
CA SER A 28 -61.99 -17.56 33.78
C SER A 28 -60.55 -17.81 34.24
N ASP A 29 -60.40 -18.33 35.45
CA ASP A 29 -59.12 -18.78 36.02
C ASP A 29 -58.59 -20.04 35.31
N ASP A 30 -57.27 -20.26 35.38
CA ASP A 30 -56.75 -21.55 35.86
C ASP A 30 -55.31 -21.39 36.38
N ASP A 31 -55.03 -21.98 37.54
CA ASP A 31 -53.72 -21.97 38.22
C ASP A 31 -52.80 -23.07 37.67
N ASP A 32 -51.49 -22.79 37.57
CA ASP A 32 -50.49 -23.84 37.84
C ASP A 32 -49.07 -23.29 38.14
N GLN A 33 -48.56 -23.61 39.34
CA GLN A 33 -47.19 -23.42 39.82
C GLN A 33 -46.93 -24.42 40.96
N PRO A 34 -45.67 -24.70 41.35
CA PRO A 34 -44.41 -24.66 40.61
C PRO A 34 -43.57 -25.96 40.82
N ILE A 35 -42.55 -26.24 39.99
CA ILE A 35 -41.59 -27.33 40.26
C ILE A 35 -40.12 -26.91 40.10
N ARG A 36 -39.43 -26.84 41.25
CA ARG A 36 -38.00 -27.11 41.53
C ARG A 36 -37.94 -27.55 43.01
N PRO A 37 -36.92 -28.30 43.50
CA PRO A 37 -35.56 -28.43 42.95
C PRO A 37 -34.98 -29.86 42.93
N GLN A 38 -33.75 -30.00 42.42
CA GLN A 38 -32.81 -31.02 42.92
C GLN A 38 -31.37 -30.48 42.93
N SER A 39 -30.55 -31.06 43.80
CA SER A 39 -29.25 -30.53 44.23
C SER A 39 -28.14 -31.58 44.16
N SER A 40 -26.92 -31.16 43.82
CA SER A 40 -25.62 -31.73 44.24
C SER A 40 -24.49 -30.90 43.61
N SER A 41 -23.60 -30.30 44.41
CA SER A 41 -22.22 -30.80 44.69
C SER A 41 -21.20 -30.29 43.63
N SER A 42 -20.04 -29.69 43.93
CA SER A 42 -19.35 -29.35 45.19
C SER A 42 -18.33 -28.19 44.97
N ALA A 43 -17.55 -27.87 46.01
CA ALA A 43 -16.31 -27.06 46.01
C ALA A 43 -16.43 -25.51 46.05
N ARG A 44 -16.55 -24.99 47.29
CA ARG A 44 -15.77 -23.84 47.79
C ARG A 44 -14.27 -24.01 47.41
N VAL A 45 -13.43 -22.97 47.33
CA VAL A 45 -12.81 -22.29 48.50
C VAL A 45 -12.11 -20.99 48.09
N ILE A 46 -12.45 -19.91 48.81
CA ILE A 46 -11.67 -18.70 49.17
C ILE A 46 -10.90 -17.96 48.07
N ARG A 47 -11.35 -16.73 47.75
CA ARG A 47 -10.45 -15.58 47.53
C ARG A 47 -10.31 -14.83 48.85
N ALA A 48 -9.11 -14.33 49.13
CA ALA A 48 -8.85 -13.33 50.14
C ALA A 48 -8.20 -12.13 49.47
N ASP A 49 -8.79 -10.95 49.62
CA ASP A 49 -8.16 -9.69 49.23
C ASP A 49 -7.03 -9.35 50.21
N LYS A 50 -5.93 -8.77 49.71
CA LYS A 50 -5.07 -7.93 50.53
C LYS A 50 -4.25 -6.94 49.72
N ASP A 51 -4.07 -5.76 50.32
CA ASP A 51 -3.48 -4.57 49.74
C ASP A 51 -1.96 -4.61 49.55
N ASN A 52 -1.50 -3.51 48.93
CA ASN A 52 -0.14 -2.95 48.80
C ASN A 52 0.46 -3.09 47.40
N SER A 53 0.67 -2.01 46.63
CA SER A 53 1.32 -0.70 46.89
C SER A 53 2.85 -0.72 46.71
N SER A 54 3.35 0.31 46.02
CA SER A 54 4.76 0.74 45.95
C SER A 54 5.82 -0.28 45.51
N VAL A 55 6.25 -0.21 44.25
CA VAL A 55 7.62 -0.58 43.85
C VAL A 55 8.28 0.63 43.20
N GLY A 56 9.30 1.16 43.87
CA GLY A 56 10.18 2.21 43.34
C GLY A 56 11.34 1.61 42.53
N PHE A 57 11.93 2.45 41.68
CA PHE A 57 13.14 2.11 40.92
C PHE A 57 14.39 2.20 41.80
N SER A 58 15.30 1.22 41.67
CA SER A 58 16.75 1.48 41.56
C SER A 58 17.47 0.27 40.92
N PRO A 59 18.61 0.47 40.22
CA PRO A 59 19.27 -0.58 39.44
C PRO A 59 20.42 -1.28 40.20
N ASP A 60 21.26 -1.98 39.43
CA ASP A 60 22.53 -2.63 39.76
C ASP A 60 22.48 -4.02 40.41
N SER A 61 22.75 -5.04 39.58
CA SER A 61 23.66 -6.14 39.89
C SER A 61 24.04 -6.90 38.61
N ILE A 62 25.29 -6.73 38.17
CA ILE A 62 25.91 -7.53 37.12
C ILE A 62 26.33 -8.87 37.73
N THR A 63 25.86 -9.99 37.18
CA THR A 63 26.44 -11.31 37.49
C THR A 63 26.60 -12.14 36.23
N VAL A 64 27.85 -12.43 35.88
CA VAL A 64 28.23 -13.39 34.84
C VAL A 64 28.18 -14.79 35.43
N ILE A 65 27.40 -15.70 34.82
CA ILE A 65 27.55 -17.15 35.04
C ILE A 65 27.54 -17.85 33.68
N SER A 66 28.49 -18.76 33.50
CA SER A 66 28.71 -19.53 32.27
C SER A 66 28.23 -20.98 32.42
N ALA A 67 27.95 -21.61 31.27
CA ALA A 67 27.67 -23.04 31.10
C ALA A 67 26.33 -23.54 31.71
N GLN A 68 25.75 -24.68 31.30
CA GLN A 68 26.25 -25.79 30.49
C GLN A 68 25.27 -26.21 29.37
N SER A 69 25.82 -26.95 28.40
CA SER A 69 25.11 -27.70 27.37
C SER A 69 24.14 -28.74 27.94
N SER A 70 22.98 -28.89 27.31
CA SER A 70 22.27 -30.17 27.25
C SER A 70 21.53 -30.29 25.92
N ALA A 71 21.91 -31.31 25.13
CA ALA A 71 21.29 -31.63 23.86
C ALA A 71 20.04 -32.48 24.05
N SER A 72 19.05 -32.37 23.16
CA SER A 72 18.08 -33.45 22.95
C SER A 72 17.53 -33.49 21.53
N SER A 73 17.91 -34.56 20.81
CA SER A 73 17.18 -35.24 19.73
C SER A 73 16.47 -34.41 18.64
N MET A 74 17.15 -34.22 17.51
CA MET A 74 16.47 -34.17 16.19
C MET A 74 16.11 -35.59 15.75
N ALA A 75 14.87 -35.82 15.33
CA ALA A 75 14.44 -37.07 14.70
C ALA A 75 14.46 -36.94 13.17
N THR A 76 15.28 -37.76 12.51
CA THR A 76 15.39 -37.85 11.05
C THR A 76 14.41 -38.89 10.51
N LEU A 77 13.59 -38.53 9.51
CA LEU A 77 13.21 -39.43 8.41
C LEU A 77 12.46 -38.68 7.29
N ASN A 78 13.08 -38.47 6.13
CA ASN A 78 12.68 -39.13 4.87
C ASN A 78 13.55 -38.70 3.68
N ARG A 79 13.65 -39.61 2.71
CA ARG A 79 14.73 -39.69 1.72
C ARG A 79 14.23 -39.30 0.31
N PRO A 80 15.02 -38.59 -0.52
CA PRO A 80 14.61 -38.24 -1.88
C PRO A 80 14.65 -39.46 -2.81
N ILE A 81 13.72 -39.52 -3.76
CA ILE A 81 13.68 -40.53 -4.84
C ILE A 81 14.28 -39.92 -6.11
N SER A 82 15.36 -40.50 -6.60
CA SER A 82 15.99 -40.13 -7.87
C SER A 82 15.25 -40.76 -9.07
N PRO A 83 15.07 -40.04 -10.20
CA PRO A 83 14.53 -40.62 -11.42
C PRO A 83 15.56 -41.49 -12.15
N LYS A 84 15.08 -42.60 -12.73
CA LYS A 84 15.87 -43.70 -13.29
C LYS A 84 15.91 -43.63 -14.82
N LYS A 85 17.11 -43.57 -15.42
CA LYS A 85 17.28 -43.76 -16.88
C LYS A 85 16.92 -45.21 -17.29
N ARG A 86 16.12 -45.39 -18.35
CA ARG A 86 16.48 -46.23 -19.52
C ARG A 86 15.43 -46.22 -20.65
N ASN A 87 15.98 -46.11 -21.87
CA ASN A 87 15.62 -46.77 -23.13
C ASN A 87 14.27 -46.52 -23.84
N SER A 88 14.42 -46.15 -25.11
CA SER A 88 13.49 -46.32 -26.24
C SER A 88 13.14 -47.80 -26.51
N PRO A 89 12.17 -48.08 -27.40
CA PRO A 89 12.55 -48.24 -28.82
C PRO A 89 11.66 -47.50 -29.83
N GLU A 90 12.03 -47.61 -31.10
CA GLU A 90 11.41 -46.97 -32.26
C GLU A 90 10.02 -47.55 -32.60
N THR A 91 9.22 -46.77 -33.33
CA THR A 91 8.34 -47.35 -34.36
C THR A 91 8.04 -46.29 -35.43
N GLU A 92 8.29 -46.63 -36.68
CA GLU A 92 8.03 -45.78 -37.85
C GLU A 92 6.52 -45.71 -38.15
N SER A 93 6.03 -44.56 -38.63
CA SER A 93 4.81 -44.48 -39.46
C SER A 93 4.68 -43.11 -40.15
N GLU A 94 5.03 -43.11 -41.43
CA GLU A 94 4.46 -42.38 -42.58
C GLU A 94 3.80 -40.99 -42.43
N SER A 95 4.29 -40.09 -43.30
CA SER A 95 3.67 -38.81 -43.66
C SER A 95 2.35 -39.02 -44.45
N PRO A 96 1.45 -38.02 -44.59
CA PRO A 96 1.61 -37.13 -45.74
C PRO A 96 1.12 -35.67 -45.61
N THR A 97 1.93 -34.77 -46.18
CA THR A 97 1.57 -33.51 -46.88
C THR A 97 0.43 -32.61 -46.36
N LYS A 98 0.76 -31.36 -45.97
CA LYS A 98 -0.15 -30.21 -46.20
C LYS A 98 0.60 -28.90 -46.50
N LYS A 99 -0.01 -28.11 -47.37
CA LYS A 99 0.61 -26.99 -48.13
C LYS A 99 0.77 -25.72 -47.29
N SER A 100 1.95 -25.10 -47.31
CA SER A 100 2.15 -23.73 -46.81
C SER A 100 1.51 -22.70 -47.76
N ARG A 101 0.61 -21.85 -47.23
CA ARG A 101 0.01 -20.74 -48.00
C ARG A 101 0.82 -19.46 -47.80
N LYS A 102 1.39 -18.98 -48.90
CA LYS A 102 2.09 -17.68 -49.00
C LYS A 102 1.07 -16.54 -48.98
N ILE A 103 1.01 -15.77 -47.89
CA ILE A 103 0.14 -14.58 -47.81
C ILE A 103 0.83 -13.43 -48.56
N VAL A 104 0.16 -12.90 -49.58
CA VAL A 104 0.62 -11.76 -50.39
C VAL A 104 -0.22 -10.55 -50.01
N ILE A 105 0.38 -9.56 -49.34
CA ILE A 105 -0.27 -8.29 -49.03
C ILE A 105 -0.22 -7.40 -50.28
N LYS A 106 -1.37 -7.16 -50.91
CA LYS A 106 -1.51 -6.19 -52.01
C LYS A 106 -1.79 -4.80 -51.45
N THR A 107 -0.92 -3.85 -51.75
CA THR A 107 -1.15 -2.42 -51.50
C THR A 107 -1.91 -1.81 -52.68
N ASN A 108 -3.20 -1.51 -52.49
CA ASN A 108 -3.99 -0.81 -53.50
C ASN A 108 -3.72 0.70 -53.43
N LYS A 109 -3.01 1.23 -54.42
CA LYS A 109 -3.07 2.66 -54.74
C LYS A 109 -4.45 2.96 -55.32
N SER A 110 -5.19 3.89 -54.71
CA SER A 110 -6.34 4.52 -55.34
C SER A 110 -6.00 6.00 -55.56
N THR A 111 -6.12 6.43 -56.82
CA THR A 111 -5.80 7.79 -57.25
C THR A 111 -7.06 8.40 -57.81
N GLN A 112 -7.67 9.34 -57.10
CA GLN A 112 -8.65 10.27 -57.68
C GLN A 112 -8.29 11.69 -57.27
N ALA A 113 -7.97 12.49 -58.28
CA ALA A 113 -7.77 13.92 -58.13
C ALA A 113 -9.13 14.63 -58.24
N VAL A 114 -9.40 15.52 -57.30
CA VAL A 114 -10.45 16.55 -57.45
C VAL A 114 -9.83 17.88 -57.03
N THR A 115 -9.67 18.77 -58.00
CA THR A 115 -9.26 20.16 -57.78
C THR A 115 -10.43 20.96 -57.24
N PRO A 116 -10.20 21.88 -56.29
CA PRO A 116 -10.85 23.18 -56.41
C PRO A 116 -9.88 24.37 -56.26
N ALA A 117 -10.39 25.53 -56.66
CA ALA A 117 -9.68 26.80 -56.86
C ALA A 117 -9.11 27.45 -55.57
N PRO A 118 -8.15 28.39 -55.69
CA PRO A 118 -7.52 29.03 -54.54
C PRO A 118 -8.46 30.05 -53.88
N SER A 119 -8.67 29.91 -52.57
CA SER A 119 -9.31 30.94 -51.74
C SER A 119 -8.27 31.62 -50.86
N GLN A 120 -8.27 32.95 -50.85
CA GLN A 120 -7.38 33.76 -50.02
C GLN A 120 -7.80 33.66 -48.55
N ALA A 121 -6.87 33.25 -47.67
CA ALA A 121 -7.04 33.32 -46.23
C ALA A 121 -5.87 34.11 -45.63
N GLY A 122 -6.17 35.03 -44.72
CA GLY A 122 -5.23 36.02 -44.22
C GLY A 122 -4.08 35.43 -43.39
N ILE A 123 -2.97 36.16 -43.36
CA ILE A 123 -1.80 35.87 -42.52
C ILE A 123 -2.16 36.19 -41.07
N THR A 124 -2.59 35.18 -40.31
CA THR A 124 -2.66 35.28 -38.84
C THR A 124 -1.29 34.87 -38.27
N PRO A 125 -0.56 35.74 -37.55
CA PRO A 125 0.72 35.37 -36.96
C PRO A 125 0.52 34.29 -35.89
N GLN A 126 1.38 33.27 -35.89
CA GLN A 126 1.43 32.29 -34.81
C GLN A 126 1.66 33.00 -33.46
N PRO A 127 0.90 32.68 -32.40
CA PRO A 127 1.30 33.08 -31.06
C PRO A 127 2.65 32.44 -30.74
N ALA A 128 3.62 33.25 -30.33
CA ALA A 128 4.88 32.74 -29.82
C ALA A 128 4.62 31.75 -28.68
N ARG A 129 5.36 30.64 -28.64
CA ARG A 129 5.34 29.70 -27.52
C ARG A 129 5.89 30.41 -26.27
N SER A 130 5.01 31.02 -25.49
CA SER A 130 5.34 31.51 -24.16
C SER A 130 5.69 30.29 -23.29
N THR A 131 6.98 30.08 -23.04
CA THR A 131 7.41 29.20 -21.95
C THR A 131 6.79 29.70 -20.67
N ILE A 132 6.10 28.81 -19.97
CA ILE A 132 5.51 29.11 -18.67
C ILE A 132 6.68 29.41 -17.71
N PRO A 133 6.72 30.56 -17.02
CA PRO A 133 7.88 30.95 -16.21
C PRO A 133 8.27 29.92 -15.15
N GLU A 134 7.31 29.16 -14.59
CA GLU A 134 7.62 28.07 -13.66
C GLU A 134 8.38 26.91 -14.30
N ILE A 135 8.15 26.60 -15.58
CA ILE A 135 8.88 25.54 -16.30
C ILE A 135 10.34 25.96 -16.52
N GLU A 136 10.56 27.23 -16.88
CA GLU A 136 11.91 27.77 -17.08
C GLU A 136 12.69 27.87 -15.76
N ALA A 137 12.03 28.28 -14.68
CA ALA A 137 12.59 28.25 -13.33
C ALA A 137 12.94 26.83 -12.88
N MET A 138 12.07 25.84 -13.14
CA MET A 138 12.30 24.44 -12.81
C MET A 138 13.46 23.84 -13.62
N HIS A 139 13.56 24.13 -14.92
CA HIS A 139 14.72 23.75 -15.74
C HIS A 139 16.01 24.34 -15.18
N LYS A 140 16.03 25.63 -14.84
CA LYS A 140 17.19 26.31 -14.26
C LYS A 140 17.63 25.68 -12.93
N PHE A 141 16.68 25.28 -12.09
CA PHE A 141 16.96 24.57 -10.84
C PHE A 141 17.54 23.17 -11.07
N LEU A 142 16.99 22.40 -12.03
CA LEU A 142 17.50 21.08 -12.39
C LEU A 142 18.94 21.14 -12.92
N THR A 143 19.24 22.06 -13.85
CA THR A 143 20.61 22.28 -14.35
C THR A 143 21.56 22.72 -13.23
N GLN A 144 21.09 23.53 -12.27
CA GLN A 144 21.89 23.92 -11.12
C GLN A 144 22.19 22.74 -10.18
N LEU A 145 21.20 21.86 -9.95
CA LEU A 145 21.34 20.64 -9.15
C LEU A 145 22.33 19.66 -9.79
N GLU A 146 22.19 19.41 -11.09
CA GLU A 146 23.09 18.60 -11.89
C GLU A 146 24.54 19.13 -11.84
N SER A 147 24.72 20.46 -11.95
CA SER A 147 26.04 21.09 -11.81
C SER A 147 26.66 20.96 -10.41
N ARG A 148 25.85 20.78 -9.35
CA ARG A 148 26.33 20.47 -8.00
C ARG A 148 26.64 18.99 -7.85
N MET A 149 25.83 18.10 -8.41
CA MET A 149 26.11 16.66 -8.41
C MET A 149 27.42 16.33 -9.13
N ASN A 150 27.66 16.94 -10.29
CA ASN A 150 28.88 16.72 -11.07
C ASN A 150 30.14 17.28 -10.36
N ARG A 151 30.03 18.43 -9.66
CA ARG A 151 31.10 18.93 -8.78
C ARG A 151 31.37 17.98 -7.61
N ASN A 152 30.33 17.62 -6.85
CA ASN A 152 30.46 16.69 -5.73
C ASN A 152 30.99 15.29 -6.16
N ALA A 153 30.80 14.88 -7.41
CA ALA A 153 31.38 13.66 -7.96
C ALA A 153 32.89 13.83 -8.23
N ALA A 154 33.28 14.93 -8.90
CA ALA A 154 34.68 15.27 -9.13
C ALA A 154 35.46 15.42 -7.81
N ASP A 155 34.91 16.15 -6.84
CA ASP A 155 35.50 16.35 -5.51
C ASP A 155 35.76 15.00 -4.80
N ARG A 156 34.80 14.05 -4.86
CA ARG A 156 34.98 12.69 -4.30
C ARG A 156 36.04 11.88 -5.02
N ASP A 157 36.15 12.00 -6.34
CA ASP A 157 37.14 11.25 -7.10
C ASP A 157 38.56 11.84 -6.89
N GLU A 158 38.67 13.15 -6.68
CA GLU A 158 39.89 13.79 -6.18
C GLU A 158 40.22 13.36 -4.74
N GLU A 159 39.26 13.31 -3.82
CA GLU A 159 39.46 12.77 -2.46
C GLU A 159 39.86 11.29 -2.46
N LYS A 160 39.30 10.45 -3.35
CA LYS A 160 39.73 9.05 -3.53
C LYS A 160 41.16 8.97 -4.04
N LYS A 161 41.52 9.80 -5.04
CA LYS A 161 42.88 9.85 -5.59
C LYS A 161 43.88 10.28 -4.53
N ASN A 162 43.55 11.30 -3.74
CA ASN A 162 44.37 11.78 -2.62
C ASN A 162 44.50 10.71 -1.53
N ASN A 163 43.44 9.97 -1.20
CA ASN A 163 43.50 8.82 -0.29
C ASN A 163 44.37 7.67 -0.82
N ALA A 164 44.32 7.39 -2.13
CA ALA A 164 45.17 6.37 -2.75
C ALA A 164 46.64 6.76 -2.69
N LEU A 165 46.96 8.02 -3.02
CA LEU A 165 48.32 8.58 -2.91
C LEU A 165 48.84 8.57 -1.46
N LEU A 166 48.01 8.95 -0.48
CA LEU A 166 48.34 8.88 0.95
C LEU A 166 48.62 7.46 1.42
N LYS A 167 47.82 6.47 0.98
CA LYS A 167 48.05 5.05 1.29
C LYS A 167 49.35 4.55 0.68
N GLN A 168 49.63 4.90 -0.58
CA GLN A 168 50.86 4.51 -1.25
C GLN A 168 52.09 5.14 -0.60
N ALA A 169 52.08 6.45 -0.34
CA ALA A 169 53.16 7.14 0.37
C ALA A 169 53.40 6.56 1.79
N LEU A 170 52.34 6.14 2.50
CA LEU A 170 52.47 5.48 3.80
C LEU A 170 53.11 4.09 3.68
N GLN A 171 52.80 3.33 2.62
CA GLN A 171 53.38 2.01 2.34
C GLN A 171 54.85 2.12 1.87
N ASP A 172 55.16 3.12 1.06
CA ASP A 172 56.52 3.45 0.61
C ASP A 172 57.39 3.93 1.79
N ALA A 173 56.83 4.76 2.69
CA ALA A 173 57.52 5.15 3.93
C ALA A 173 57.76 3.96 4.88
N GLN A 174 56.81 3.03 5.00
CA GLN A 174 56.98 1.82 5.81
C GLN A 174 58.04 0.88 5.25
N THR A 175 58.11 0.71 3.93
CA THR A 175 59.13 -0.13 3.28
C THR A 175 60.51 0.53 3.29
N ALA A 176 60.62 1.85 3.11
CA ALA A 176 61.86 2.60 3.30
C ALA A 176 62.41 2.46 4.73
N LYS A 177 61.53 2.51 5.74
CA LYS A 177 61.88 2.35 7.16
C LYS A 177 62.31 0.92 7.54
N ALA A 178 61.96 -0.08 6.72
CA ALA A 178 62.48 -1.44 6.84
C ALA A 178 63.85 -1.64 6.14
N GLY A 179 64.18 -0.80 5.16
CA GLY A 179 65.39 -0.92 4.33
C GLY A 179 66.62 -0.13 4.81
N LYS A 180 66.44 0.95 5.60
CA LYS A 180 67.55 1.76 6.12
C LYS A 180 67.76 1.56 7.62
N LYS A 181 68.68 0.65 7.97
CA LYS A 181 69.63 0.93 9.07
C LYS A 181 70.75 1.79 8.51
N ASP A 182 71.28 2.68 9.35
CA ASP A 182 72.38 3.60 9.06
C ASP A 182 72.14 4.64 7.95
N LEU A 183 71.56 5.78 8.34
CA LEU A 183 72.14 7.12 8.11
C LEU A 183 71.32 8.18 8.86
N THR A 184 71.91 8.74 9.92
CA THR A 184 71.28 9.72 10.80
C THR A 184 71.11 11.09 10.15
N HIS A 185 69.85 11.49 9.88
CA HIS A 185 69.43 12.90 9.84
C HIS A 185 68.28 13.09 10.84
N PRO A 186 68.59 13.41 12.12
CA PRO A 186 67.62 13.33 13.22
C PRO A 186 66.49 14.36 13.15
N THR A 187 66.61 15.39 12.31
CA THR A 187 65.61 16.47 12.18
C THR A 187 64.44 16.05 11.28
N ASP A 188 64.72 15.57 10.07
CA ASP A 188 63.69 15.22 9.08
C ASP A 188 62.86 14.00 9.53
N ASP A 189 63.51 13.02 10.18
CA ASP A 189 62.82 11.88 10.79
C ASP A 189 61.86 12.30 11.91
N GLN A 190 62.21 13.34 12.68
CA GLN A 190 61.36 13.85 13.76
C GLN A 190 60.14 14.59 13.22
N ASP A 191 60.29 15.37 12.16
CA ASP A 191 59.16 16.06 11.51
C ASP A 191 58.22 15.07 10.81
N LEU A 192 58.75 14.04 10.13
CA LEU A 192 57.93 12.96 9.57
C LEU A 192 57.18 12.17 10.65
N LEU A 193 57.79 11.94 11.82
CA LEU A 193 57.10 11.34 12.97
C LEU A 193 55.97 12.26 13.49
N ASN A 194 56.24 13.56 13.62
CA ASN A 194 55.25 14.56 14.05
C ASN A 194 54.05 14.63 13.08
N GLU A 195 54.30 14.62 11.77
CA GLU A 195 53.24 14.60 10.75
C GLU A 195 52.42 13.30 10.78
N ASN A 196 53.08 12.15 10.97
CA ASN A 196 52.39 10.85 11.04
C ASN A 196 51.44 10.80 12.26
N GLU A 197 51.88 11.27 13.43
CA GLU A 197 51.03 11.38 14.63
C GLU A 197 49.91 12.44 14.50
N LYS A 198 50.11 13.47 13.67
CA LYS A 198 49.08 14.45 13.32
C LYS A 198 48.03 13.85 12.36
N LEU A 199 48.46 13.03 11.40
CA LEU A 199 47.58 12.30 10.48
C LEU A 199 46.77 11.21 11.22
N LYS A 200 47.40 10.43 12.11
CA LYS A 200 46.69 9.47 12.96
C LYS A 200 45.61 10.13 13.80
N ARG A 201 45.89 11.29 14.40
CA ARG A 201 44.88 12.07 15.15
C ARG A 201 43.71 12.48 14.27
N ARG A 202 43.96 13.08 13.09
CA ARG A 202 42.88 13.43 12.14
C ARG A 202 42.05 12.23 11.69
N ILE A 203 42.68 11.09 11.42
CA ILE A 203 41.98 9.84 11.05
C ILE A 203 41.12 9.35 12.22
N SER A 204 41.64 9.42 13.46
CA SER A 204 40.87 9.08 14.66
C SER A 204 39.69 10.03 14.89
N GLU A 205 39.90 11.34 14.72
CA GLU A 205 38.87 12.38 14.82
C GLU A 205 37.78 12.21 13.75
N GLN A 206 38.15 11.94 12.49
CA GLN A 206 37.19 11.65 11.42
C GLN A 206 36.47 10.32 11.65
N ASN A 207 37.15 9.27 12.08
CA ASN A 207 36.51 7.99 12.40
C ASN A 207 35.56 8.12 13.60
N HIS A 208 35.93 8.92 14.61
CA HIS A 208 35.05 9.26 15.72
C HIS A 208 33.83 10.04 15.21
N TYR A 209 34.00 11.10 14.42
CA TYR A 209 32.90 11.88 13.84
C TYR A 209 31.98 11.02 12.94
N ILE A 210 32.54 10.10 12.14
CA ILE A 210 31.78 9.13 11.35
C ILE A 210 31.03 8.15 12.26
N ALA A 211 31.63 7.72 13.37
CA ALA A 211 30.96 6.89 14.36
C ALA A 211 29.82 7.65 15.04
N THR A 212 30.03 8.90 15.47
CA THR A 212 28.98 9.77 16.04
C THR A 212 27.85 9.99 15.04
N LEU A 213 28.15 10.34 13.77
CA LEU A 213 27.13 10.45 12.72
C LEU A 213 26.41 9.12 12.39
N ARG A 214 27.05 7.98 12.61
CA ARG A 214 26.42 6.64 12.51
C ARG A 214 25.60 6.28 13.74
N GLN A 215 25.87 6.90 14.88
CA GLN A 215 25.16 6.73 16.15
C GLN A 215 23.96 7.69 16.25
N ASP A 216 24.08 8.86 15.61
CA ASP A 216 23.02 9.83 15.29
C ASP A 216 22.17 9.41 14.08
N ARG A 217 22.53 8.33 13.35
CA ARG A 217 21.58 7.70 12.41
C ARG A 217 20.38 7.26 13.20
N ILE A 218 19.23 7.83 12.83
CA ILE A 218 17.94 7.67 13.51
C ILE A 218 17.76 6.19 13.89
N ALA A 219 17.67 5.93 15.19
CA ALA A 219 17.61 4.59 15.74
C ALA A 219 16.58 3.75 14.94
N PRO A 220 16.96 2.57 14.40
CA PRO A 220 16.10 1.82 13.51
C PRO A 220 14.73 1.60 14.16
N SER A 221 13.64 2.02 13.49
CA SER A 221 12.31 2.03 14.11
C SER A 221 12.02 0.67 14.75
N SER A 222 11.65 0.68 16.03
CA SER A 222 11.28 -0.51 16.80
C SER A 222 9.90 -1.04 16.41
N PHE A 223 9.17 -0.33 15.56
CA PHE A 223 7.92 -0.78 15.00
C PHE A 223 8.14 -1.98 14.07
N LYS A 224 7.73 -3.17 14.54
CA LYS A 224 7.69 -4.41 13.76
C LYS A 224 6.24 -4.76 13.46
N LEU A 225 5.93 -4.93 12.18
CA LEU A 225 4.59 -5.31 11.71
C LEU A 225 4.58 -6.81 11.39
N MET A 226 3.75 -7.57 12.09
CA MET A 226 3.63 -9.02 11.90
C MET A 226 2.67 -9.34 10.76
N ASP A 227 2.94 -10.46 10.07
CA ASP A 227 2.19 -10.83 8.87
C ASP A 227 0.75 -11.25 9.17
N SER A 228 0.53 -11.89 10.32
CA SER A 228 -0.80 -12.16 10.88
C SER A 228 -1.64 -10.90 11.09
N ASP A 229 -1.03 -9.80 11.51
CA ASP A 229 -1.73 -8.55 11.80
C ASP A 229 -2.17 -7.86 10.50
N VAL A 230 -1.31 -7.92 9.47
CA VAL A 230 -1.61 -7.43 8.13
C VAL A 230 -2.77 -8.20 7.51
N GLU A 231 -2.70 -9.53 7.54
CA GLU A 231 -3.79 -10.38 7.05
C GLU A 231 -5.09 -10.13 7.81
N LEU A 232 -5.05 -10.05 9.13
CA LEU A 232 -6.23 -9.84 9.98
C LEU A 232 -6.90 -8.49 9.68
N GLU A 233 -6.13 -7.42 9.54
CA GLU A 233 -6.69 -6.09 9.23
C GLU A 233 -7.19 -6.00 7.77
N TRP A 234 -6.50 -6.63 6.82
CA TRP A 234 -6.93 -6.69 5.42
C TRP A 234 -8.22 -7.48 5.25
N LYS A 235 -8.29 -8.70 5.82
CA LYS A 235 -9.50 -9.54 5.86
C LYS A 235 -10.62 -8.84 6.66
N GLY A 236 -10.28 -8.09 7.70
CA GLY A 236 -11.21 -7.24 8.44
C GLY A 236 -11.81 -6.11 7.61
N ILE A 237 -11.04 -5.46 6.74
CA ILE A 237 -11.54 -4.46 5.77
C ILE A 237 -12.45 -5.14 4.74
N ALA A 238 -12.04 -6.28 4.18
CA ALA A 238 -12.84 -7.04 3.21
C ALA A 238 -14.22 -7.42 3.78
N PHE A 239 -14.26 -7.92 5.02
CA PHE A 239 -15.48 -8.29 5.74
C PHE A 239 -16.42 -7.11 5.94
N GLU A 240 -15.90 -5.94 6.34
CA GLU A 240 -16.71 -4.74 6.55
C GLU A 240 -17.28 -4.18 5.24
N ILE A 241 -16.50 -4.23 4.14
CA ILE A 241 -16.95 -3.87 2.80
C ILE A 241 -18.10 -4.80 2.38
N ARG A 242 -17.92 -6.13 2.54
CA ARG A 242 -18.95 -7.13 2.23
C ARG A 242 -20.24 -6.90 3.04
N ASN A 243 -20.13 -6.67 4.34
CA ASN A 243 -21.28 -6.40 5.22
C ASN A 243 -21.96 -5.06 4.94
N PHE A 244 -21.18 -4.02 4.57
CA PHE A 244 -21.76 -2.74 4.17
C PHE A 244 -22.59 -2.91 2.89
N VAL A 245 -22.04 -3.59 1.88
CA VAL A 245 -22.78 -3.80 0.62
C VAL A 245 -24.02 -4.67 0.84
N SER A 246 -23.93 -5.79 1.58
CA SER A 246 -25.05 -6.71 1.76
C SER A 246 -26.20 -6.15 2.61
N GLN A 247 -25.91 -5.28 3.56
CA GLN A 247 -26.92 -4.71 4.47
C GLN A 247 -27.46 -3.37 3.99
N VAL A 248 -26.60 -2.52 3.38
CA VAL A 248 -26.96 -1.13 3.07
C VAL A 248 -27.35 -0.95 1.61
N LEU A 249 -26.67 -1.61 0.66
CA LEU A 249 -26.83 -1.35 -0.79
C LEU A 249 -27.87 -2.26 -1.47
N THR A 250 -29.03 -2.39 -0.83
CA THR A 250 -30.11 -3.31 -1.23
C THR A 250 -31.07 -2.73 -2.29
N LYS A 251 -31.11 -1.39 -2.44
CA LYS A 251 -32.10 -0.69 -3.28
C LYS A 251 -31.77 -0.82 -4.78
N ARG A 252 -32.83 -0.79 -5.61
CA ARG A 252 -32.78 -0.90 -7.08
C ARG A 252 -33.27 0.40 -7.76
N PRO A 253 -32.44 1.46 -7.83
CA PRO A 253 -32.84 2.80 -8.27
C PRO A 253 -32.91 2.94 -9.80
N TYR A 254 -33.69 2.10 -10.47
CA TYR A 254 -33.69 2.05 -11.95
C TYR A 254 -34.19 3.32 -12.65
N ARG A 255 -34.98 4.17 -11.96
CA ARG A 255 -35.55 5.41 -12.50
C ARG A 255 -35.03 6.67 -11.81
N ASP A 256 -34.26 6.53 -10.72
CA ASP A 256 -33.82 7.67 -9.92
C ASP A 256 -32.62 8.35 -10.60
N SER A 257 -32.58 9.68 -10.61
CA SER A 257 -31.37 10.42 -11.00
C SER A 257 -30.25 10.21 -9.97
N ALA A 258 -28.99 10.38 -10.38
CA ALA A 258 -27.89 10.41 -9.42
C ALA A 258 -27.99 11.67 -8.54
N PRO A 259 -27.51 11.62 -7.28
CA PRO A 259 -27.44 12.81 -6.43
C PRO A 259 -26.47 13.83 -7.02
N ARG A 260 -26.72 15.13 -6.77
CA ARG A 260 -25.81 16.19 -7.22
C ARG A 260 -24.44 16.02 -6.55
N GLY A 261 -23.39 15.84 -7.35
CA GLY A 261 -22.02 15.63 -6.87
C GLY A 261 -21.59 14.16 -6.76
N ALA A 262 -22.47 13.19 -7.04
CA ALA A 262 -22.08 11.79 -7.23
C ALA A 262 -21.28 11.60 -8.53
N ASN A 263 -20.44 10.56 -8.60
CA ASN A 263 -19.82 10.17 -9.87
C ASN A 263 -20.88 9.54 -10.80
N GLN A 264 -21.42 10.34 -11.72
CA GLN A 264 -22.45 9.92 -12.68
C GLN A 264 -22.03 8.68 -13.51
N ARG A 265 -20.74 8.57 -13.85
CA ARG A 265 -20.23 7.44 -14.65
C ARG A 265 -20.37 6.13 -13.90
N ASP A 266 -20.00 6.11 -12.62
CA ASP A 266 -20.06 4.93 -11.77
C ASP A 266 -21.51 4.58 -11.45
N VAL A 267 -22.34 5.58 -11.14
CA VAL A 267 -23.79 5.40 -10.91
C VAL A 267 -24.50 4.72 -12.08
N GLU A 268 -24.29 5.21 -13.31
CA GLU A 268 -24.91 4.58 -14.49
C GLU A 268 -24.29 3.22 -14.83
N ALA A 269 -22.99 3.01 -14.54
CA ALA A 269 -22.36 1.70 -14.65
C ALA A 269 -23.00 0.68 -13.68
N PHE A 270 -23.23 1.04 -12.42
CA PHE A 270 -23.89 0.16 -11.44
C PHE A 270 -25.35 -0.12 -11.83
N LYS A 271 -26.12 0.89 -12.25
CA LYS A 271 -27.47 0.67 -12.78
C LYS A 271 -27.47 -0.29 -13.97
N LYS A 272 -26.53 -0.14 -14.91
CA LYS A 272 -26.40 -1.04 -16.06
C LYS A 272 -26.04 -2.46 -15.63
N ARG A 273 -25.13 -2.64 -14.67
CA ARG A 273 -24.78 -3.97 -14.12
C ARG A 273 -25.95 -4.61 -13.39
N GLN A 274 -26.59 -3.90 -12.46
CA GLN A 274 -27.77 -4.37 -11.71
C GLN A 274 -28.96 -4.73 -12.61
N ARG A 275 -29.13 -4.06 -13.76
CA ARG A 275 -30.11 -4.45 -14.80
C ARG A 275 -29.69 -5.68 -15.62
N LYS A 276 -28.39 -5.91 -15.85
CA LYS A 276 -27.89 -7.07 -16.59
C LYS A 276 -28.00 -8.33 -15.74
N ASP A 277 -27.54 -8.25 -14.50
CA ASP A 277 -27.61 -9.31 -13.52
C ASP A 277 -27.67 -8.73 -12.10
N ILE A 278 -28.62 -9.23 -11.32
CA ILE A 278 -28.88 -8.80 -9.96
C ILE A 278 -27.93 -9.46 -8.95
N TYR A 279 -27.42 -10.66 -9.25
CA TYR A 279 -26.62 -11.46 -8.34
C TYR A 279 -25.15 -11.03 -8.34
N THR A 280 -24.62 -10.54 -9.47
CA THR A 280 -23.27 -9.95 -9.55
C THR A 280 -23.17 -8.49 -9.10
N ALA A 281 -24.29 -7.76 -9.01
CA ALA A 281 -24.29 -6.35 -8.62
C ALA A 281 -23.60 -6.05 -7.25
N PRO A 282 -23.77 -6.86 -6.19
CA PRO A 282 -23.04 -6.67 -4.93
C PRO A 282 -21.52 -6.69 -5.10
N TYR A 283 -20.97 -7.56 -5.96
CA TYR A 283 -19.53 -7.65 -6.17
C TYR A 283 -18.98 -6.42 -6.89
N HIS A 284 -19.76 -5.79 -7.78
CA HIS A 284 -19.40 -4.50 -8.39
C HIS A 284 -19.36 -3.35 -7.36
N PHE A 285 -20.25 -3.31 -6.38
CA PHE A 285 -20.18 -2.32 -5.29
C PHE A 285 -18.99 -2.56 -4.36
N GLN A 286 -18.69 -3.82 -4.04
CA GLN A 286 -17.50 -4.18 -3.25
C GLN A 286 -16.21 -3.74 -3.99
N ARG A 287 -16.10 -4.04 -5.29
CA ARG A 287 -14.99 -3.58 -6.14
C ARG A 287 -14.85 -2.06 -6.12
N TYR A 288 -15.95 -1.32 -6.24
CA TYR A 288 -15.91 0.15 -6.21
C TYR A 288 -15.31 0.70 -4.91
N ILE A 289 -15.74 0.18 -3.77
CA ILE A 289 -15.19 0.61 -2.47
C ILE A 289 -13.69 0.28 -2.41
N TRP A 290 -13.29 -0.93 -2.83
CA TRP A 290 -11.87 -1.29 -2.93
C TRP A 290 -11.09 -0.35 -3.87
N VAL A 291 -11.59 -0.03 -5.05
CA VAL A 291 -10.96 0.93 -6.00
C VAL A 291 -10.71 2.27 -5.32
N ARG A 292 -11.69 2.84 -4.62
CA ARG A 292 -11.50 4.13 -3.92
C ARG A 292 -10.51 4.03 -2.76
N LEU A 293 -10.49 2.94 -2.00
CA LEU A 293 -9.47 2.72 -0.95
C LEU A 293 -8.06 2.57 -1.56
N VAL A 294 -7.92 1.84 -2.67
CA VAL A 294 -6.64 1.68 -3.37
C VAL A 294 -6.15 3.01 -3.92
N GLU A 295 -6.94 3.68 -4.75
CA GLU A 295 -6.56 4.93 -5.41
C GLU A 295 -6.29 6.06 -4.39
N ASP A 296 -7.25 6.36 -3.51
CA ASP A 296 -7.17 7.52 -2.64
C ASP A 296 -6.17 7.34 -1.48
N ILE A 297 -6.02 6.12 -0.94
CA ILE A 297 -5.23 5.86 0.28
C ILE A 297 -3.93 5.13 -0.06
N PHE A 298 -4.04 3.88 -0.53
CA PHE A 298 -2.88 2.99 -0.69
C PHE A 298 -1.97 3.38 -1.87
N GLN A 299 -2.48 4.12 -2.85
CA GLN A 299 -1.72 4.68 -3.98
C GLN A 299 -1.46 6.19 -3.83
N ALA A 300 -1.70 6.75 -2.63
CA ALA A 300 -1.45 8.17 -2.33
C ALA A 300 -2.18 9.15 -3.28
N GLY A 301 -3.37 8.79 -3.76
CA GLY A 301 -4.23 9.68 -4.55
C GLY A 301 -4.61 10.93 -3.76
N LYS A 302 -4.93 10.77 -2.47
CA LYS A 302 -5.24 11.85 -1.53
C LYS A 302 -4.32 11.80 -0.32
N ALA A 303 -4.05 12.98 0.23
CA ALA A 303 -3.20 13.17 1.39
C ALA A 303 -3.89 12.77 2.71
N THR A 304 -4.11 11.47 2.93
CA THR A 304 -4.69 10.94 4.18
C THR A 304 -3.68 10.72 5.29
N TRP A 305 -2.38 10.91 5.03
CA TRP A 305 -1.29 10.68 5.98
C TRP A 305 -0.16 11.72 5.81
N GLY A 306 0.33 12.29 6.91
CA GLY A 306 1.47 13.23 6.96
C GLY A 306 1.31 14.53 6.17
N GLY A 307 0.09 15.04 6.00
CA GLY A 307 -0.22 16.16 5.11
C GLY A 307 0.17 15.95 3.63
N PRO A 308 0.28 17.03 2.83
CA PRO A 308 0.75 16.97 1.45
C PRO A 308 2.19 16.40 1.31
N ALA A 309 3.05 16.67 2.29
CA ALA A 309 4.43 16.17 2.31
C ALA A 309 4.47 14.65 2.49
N GLY A 310 3.68 14.10 3.42
CA GLY A 310 3.53 12.66 3.64
C GLY A 310 2.94 11.96 2.43
N ASN A 311 2.03 12.61 1.72
CA ASN A 311 1.51 12.09 0.45
C ASN A 311 2.58 12.03 -0.65
N ALA A 312 3.41 13.07 -0.79
CA ALA A 312 4.53 13.08 -1.73
C ALA A 312 5.58 12.00 -1.37
N PHE A 313 5.87 11.82 -0.09
CA PHE A 313 6.74 10.77 0.42
C PHE A 313 6.16 9.35 0.21
N HIS A 314 4.85 9.17 0.36
CA HIS A 314 4.17 7.91 0.06
C HIS A 314 4.28 7.60 -1.44
N ARG A 315 4.04 8.56 -2.34
CA ARG A 315 4.25 8.41 -3.79
C ARG A 315 5.71 8.05 -4.12
N TYR A 316 6.68 8.65 -3.44
CA TYR A 316 8.09 8.29 -3.60
C TYR A 316 8.36 6.83 -3.21
N CYS A 317 7.84 6.37 -2.06
CA CYS A 317 7.94 4.97 -1.65
C CYS A 317 7.29 4.01 -2.67
N LEU A 318 6.10 4.35 -3.18
CA LEU A 318 5.36 3.57 -4.18
C LEU A 318 6.06 3.52 -5.54
N ASN A 319 6.65 4.64 -5.98
CA ASN A 319 7.42 4.68 -7.22
C ASN A 319 8.63 3.74 -7.15
N ILE A 320 9.32 3.71 -6.00
CA ILE A 320 10.44 2.79 -5.82
C ILE A 320 9.94 1.34 -5.79
N SER A 321 8.98 0.98 -4.93
CA SER A 321 8.50 -0.41 -4.88
C SER A 321 7.83 -0.87 -6.19
N GLY A 322 7.23 0.04 -6.95
CA GLY A 322 6.61 -0.22 -8.25
C GLY A 322 7.60 -0.36 -9.41
N MET A 323 8.69 0.40 -9.43
CA MET A 323 9.75 0.26 -10.47
C MET A 323 10.36 -1.15 -10.48
N PHE A 324 10.38 -1.82 -9.33
CA PHE A 324 11.00 -3.13 -9.11
C PHE A 324 10.15 -4.30 -9.65
N TRP A 325 8.83 -4.11 -9.81
CA TRP A 325 7.88 -5.19 -10.13
C TRP A 325 7.03 -4.92 -11.37
N SER A 326 7.36 -3.91 -12.17
CA SER A 326 6.78 -3.73 -13.50
C SER A 326 7.42 -4.71 -14.50
N PRO A 327 6.64 -5.56 -15.21
CA PRO A 327 7.18 -6.43 -16.25
C PRO A 327 7.90 -5.66 -17.38
N ILE A 328 7.53 -4.39 -17.57
CA ILE A 328 8.17 -3.49 -18.55
C ILE A 328 9.59 -3.10 -18.10
N SER A 329 9.87 -3.01 -16.79
CA SER A 329 11.24 -2.81 -16.29
C SER A 329 12.14 -3.99 -16.62
N ILE A 330 11.61 -5.23 -16.53
CA ILE A 330 12.34 -6.46 -16.86
C ILE A 330 12.65 -6.51 -18.37
N LEU A 331 11.72 -6.07 -19.22
CA LEU A 331 11.93 -5.97 -20.67
C LEU A 331 12.88 -4.83 -21.09
N LEU A 332 12.90 -3.71 -20.36
CA LEU A 332 13.86 -2.60 -20.58
C LEU A 332 15.26 -2.89 -20.01
N SER A 333 15.39 -3.88 -19.13
CA SER A 333 16.67 -4.43 -18.64
C SER A 333 17.56 -4.98 -19.77
N LEU A 334 16.99 -5.27 -20.95
CA LEU A 334 17.75 -5.60 -22.17
C LEU A 334 18.55 -4.42 -22.76
N THR A 335 18.54 -3.26 -22.10
CA THR A 335 19.50 -2.18 -22.34
C THR A 335 20.40 -2.02 -21.12
N ASP A 336 21.71 -2.24 -21.28
CA ASP A 336 22.78 -2.36 -20.26
C ASP A 336 23.03 -1.11 -19.34
N LYS A 337 22.02 -0.28 -19.09
CA LYS A 337 22.15 1.00 -18.37
C LYS A 337 21.06 1.30 -17.35
N PHE A 338 20.14 0.38 -17.08
CA PHE A 338 19.27 0.50 -15.90
C PHE A 338 19.99 -0.03 -14.66
N LEU A 339 19.85 0.68 -13.54
CA LEU A 339 20.51 0.38 -12.26
C LEU A 339 20.40 -1.12 -11.95
N GLU A 340 21.54 -1.80 -11.79
CA GLU A 340 21.57 -3.00 -10.96
C GLU A 340 20.99 -2.62 -9.60
N ILE A 341 19.90 -3.29 -9.23
CA ILE A 341 19.16 -3.01 -8.01
C ILE A 341 20.00 -3.53 -6.85
N ASP A 342 20.77 -2.64 -6.24
CA ASP A 342 21.54 -2.94 -5.05
C ASP A 342 20.60 -3.19 -3.86
N PHE A 343 20.53 -4.45 -3.41
CA PHE A 343 19.75 -4.86 -2.24
C PHE A 343 20.25 -4.20 -0.94
N GLU A 344 21.52 -3.78 -0.86
CA GLU A 344 22.03 -2.96 0.24
C GLU A 344 21.39 -1.57 0.22
N GLY A 345 21.25 -0.97 -0.97
CA GLY A 345 20.47 0.25 -1.19
C GLY A 345 19.01 0.14 -0.71
N MET A 346 18.36 -1.01 -0.92
CA MET A 346 17.02 -1.26 -0.39
C MET A 346 16.97 -1.40 1.14
N THR A 347 17.96 -2.03 1.75
CA THR A 347 18.07 -2.09 3.22
C THR A 347 18.19 -0.68 3.81
N GLN A 348 19.06 0.16 3.25
CA GLN A 348 19.21 1.55 3.68
C GLN A 348 17.94 2.39 3.44
N LEU A 349 17.29 2.22 2.29
CA LEU A 349 16.02 2.87 1.98
C LEU A 349 14.90 2.43 2.93
N SER A 350 14.83 1.16 3.32
CA SER A 350 13.80 0.65 4.25
C SER A 350 13.95 1.22 5.66
N ALA A 351 15.20 1.38 6.12
CA ALA A 351 15.51 2.01 7.39
C ALA A 351 15.14 3.49 7.35
N PHE A 352 15.52 4.20 6.27
CA PHE A 352 15.09 5.58 6.04
C PHE A 352 13.56 5.72 5.97
N LYS A 353 12.88 4.82 5.23
CA LYS A 353 11.42 4.82 5.06
C LYS A 353 10.69 4.73 6.39
N SER A 354 10.98 3.66 7.15
CA SER A 354 10.36 3.39 8.45
C SER A 354 10.64 4.50 9.46
N SER A 355 11.87 5.03 9.47
CA SER A 355 12.29 6.15 10.30
C SER A 355 11.52 7.45 10.01
N GLN A 356 11.45 7.86 8.74
CA GLN A 356 10.68 9.05 8.35
C GLN A 356 9.19 8.86 8.62
N ALA A 357 8.65 7.68 8.35
CA ALA A 357 7.25 7.37 8.66
C ALA A 357 6.94 7.39 10.17
N GLU A 358 7.88 7.00 11.04
CA GLU A 358 7.74 7.11 12.50
C GLU A 358 7.74 8.57 12.98
N VAL A 359 8.45 9.47 12.29
CA VAL A 359 8.39 10.91 12.55
C VAL A 359 7.07 11.48 12.03
N MET A 360 6.70 11.18 10.79
CA MET A 360 5.52 11.74 10.12
C MET A 360 4.18 11.26 10.70
N SER A 361 4.09 10.03 11.23
CA SER A 361 2.87 9.51 11.87
C SER A 361 2.44 10.30 13.11
N LYS A 362 3.36 11.01 13.75
CA LYS A 362 3.10 11.91 14.88
C LYS A 362 2.45 13.23 14.45
N PHE A 363 2.60 13.62 13.18
CA PHE A 363 2.02 14.82 12.59
C PHE A 363 0.70 14.49 11.88
N SER A 364 -0.29 14.06 12.66
CA SER A 364 -1.68 13.92 12.21
C SER A 364 -2.35 15.29 12.17
N ASP A 365 -2.38 15.91 10.99
CA ASP A 365 -2.99 17.23 10.78
C ASP A 365 -4.51 17.14 10.54
N GLU A 366 -5.23 18.24 10.83
CA GLU A 366 -6.66 18.42 10.51
C GLU A 366 -6.92 18.17 9.02
N TYR A 367 -5.99 18.57 8.15
CA TYR A 367 -6.05 18.32 6.72
C TYR A 367 -6.13 16.82 6.38
N ASN A 368 -5.37 15.94 7.07
CA ASN A 368 -5.46 14.50 6.85
C ASN A 368 -6.84 13.95 7.25
N ARG A 369 -7.41 14.49 8.34
CA ARG A 369 -8.76 14.15 8.80
C ARG A 369 -9.81 14.58 7.78
N GLU A 370 -9.68 15.78 7.20
CA GLU A 370 -10.58 16.26 6.15
C GLU A 370 -10.50 15.42 4.87
N GLN A 371 -9.30 15.09 4.39
CA GLN A 371 -9.12 14.20 3.22
C GLN A 371 -9.77 12.83 3.48
N THR A 372 -9.56 12.25 4.66
CA THR A 372 -10.21 10.99 5.09
C THR A 372 -11.74 11.11 5.07
N MET A 373 -12.30 12.23 5.53
CA MET A 373 -13.75 12.49 5.46
C MET A 373 -14.26 12.70 4.04
N SER A 374 -13.48 13.34 3.16
CA SER A 374 -13.82 13.54 1.74
C SER A 374 -14.03 12.20 1.02
N ILE A 375 -13.10 11.24 1.20
CA ILE A 375 -13.20 9.89 0.63
C ILE A 375 -14.53 9.21 1.01
N ALA A 376 -14.83 9.18 2.31
CA ALA A 376 -16.06 8.58 2.81
C ALA A 376 -17.33 9.31 2.32
N ARG A 377 -17.30 10.65 2.20
CA ARG A 377 -18.40 11.47 1.66
C ARG A 377 -18.64 11.19 0.17
N GLU A 378 -17.59 11.15 -0.65
CA GLU A 378 -17.69 10.90 -2.09
C GLU A 378 -18.22 9.49 -2.41
N MET A 379 -17.75 8.48 -1.67
CA MET A 379 -18.32 7.14 -1.76
C MET A 379 -19.79 7.11 -1.33
N ALA A 380 -20.12 7.75 -0.21
CA ALA A 380 -21.50 7.79 0.29
C ALA A 380 -22.46 8.48 -0.71
N LEU A 381 -22.06 9.61 -1.29
CA LEU A 381 -22.83 10.33 -2.32
C LEU A 381 -23.01 9.49 -3.59
N THR A 382 -21.97 8.80 -4.04
CA THR A 382 -22.03 7.97 -5.25
C THR A 382 -22.91 6.72 -5.05
N LEU A 383 -22.87 6.14 -3.86
CA LEU A 383 -23.67 4.95 -3.51
C LEU A 383 -25.08 5.28 -3.01
N GLU A 384 -25.40 6.55 -2.77
CA GLU A 384 -26.58 6.98 -2.00
C GLU A 384 -27.93 6.50 -2.55
N ILE A 385 -28.06 6.37 -3.88
CA ILE A 385 -29.31 5.94 -4.51
C ILE A 385 -29.56 4.44 -4.38
N PHE A 386 -28.50 3.65 -4.15
CA PHE A 386 -28.55 2.20 -3.93
C PHE A 386 -28.76 1.86 -2.45
N MET A 387 -28.72 2.86 -1.55
CA MET A 387 -28.95 2.65 -0.12
C MET A 387 -30.43 2.47 0.20
N ASP A 388 -30.73 1.55 1.13
CA ASP A 388 -32.07 1.37 1.68
C ASP A 388 -32.57 2.65 2.42
N PRO A 389 -33.80 3.14 2.15
CA PRO A 389 -34.37 4.27 2.87
C PRO A 389 -34.49 4.07 4.39
N GLU A 390 -34.62 2.83 4.88
CA GLU A 390 -34.69 2.56 6.32
C GLU A 390 -33.30 2.56 6.97
N GLU A 391 -32.28 2.01 6.30
CA GLU A 391 -30.88 2.12 6.75
C GLU A 391 -30.38 3.57 6.76
N LYS A 392 -30.90 4.45 5.88
CA LYS A 392 -30.63 5.89 5.96
C LYS A 392 -31.14 6.56 7.25
N LYS A 393 -32.19 6.01 7.88
CA LYS A 393 -32.77 6.52 9.15
C LYS A 393 -32.13 5.90 10.39
N ALA A 394 -31.38 4.80 10.24
CA ALA A 394 -30.80 4.07 11.36
C ALA A 394 -29.74 4.89 12.11
N ARG A 395 -29.54 4.56 13.40
CA ARG A 395 -28.58 5.25 14.31
C ARG A 395 -27.11 5.23 13.83
N THR A 396 -26.78 4.38 12.86
CA THR A 396 -25.44 4.26 12.27
C THR A 396 -25.52 4.60 10.79
N SER A 397 -25.48 5.89 10.45
CA SER A 397 -25.66 6.32 9.07
C SER A 397 -24.67 5.61 8.11
N PRO A 398 -25.07 5.30 6.86
CA PRO A 398 -24.20 4.66 5.87
C PRO A 398 -22.84 5.34 5.70
N GLN A 399 -22.83 6.68 5.75
CA GLN A 399 -21.61 7.49 5.73
C GLN A 399 -20.66 7.20 6.90
N LYS A 400 -21.18 6.94 8.11
CA LYS A 400 -20.37 6.57 9.28
C LYS A 400 -19.71 5.21 9.07
N ARG A 401 -20.46 4.22 8.55
CA ARG A 401 -19.92 2.89 8.23
C ARG A 401 -18.79 2.96 7.18
N LEU A 402 -19.00 3.74 6.11
CA LEU A 402 -17.95 4.00 5.11
C LEU A 402 -16.74 4.73 5.72
N MET A 403 -16.97 5.71 6.59
CA MET A 403 -15.89 6.40 7.30
C MET A 403 -15.06 5.45 8.19
N ASP A 404 -15.70 4.47 8.83
CA ASP A 404 -15.00 3.48 9.66
C ASP A 404 -14.20 2.49 8.81
N ILE A 405 -14.67 2.11 7.61
CA ILE A 405 -13.90 1.36 6.61
C ILE A 405 -12.67 2.17 6.15
N VAL A 406 -12.86 3.44 5.76
CA VAL A 406 -11.76 4.34 5.34
C VAL A 406 -10.74 4.51 6.45
N ARG A 407 -11.16 4.70 7.71
CA ARG A 407 -10.28 4.79 8.87
C ARG A 407 -9.46 3.51 9.09
N LYS A 408 -10.05 2.32 8.90
CA LYS A 408 -9.31 1.04 8.97
C LYS A 408 -8.23 0.99 7.89
N ALA A 409 -8.55 1.36 6.65
CA ALA A 409 -7.57 1.42 5.55
C ALA A 409 -6.45 2.44 5.78
N VAL A 410 -6.76 3.66 6.25
CA VAL A 410 -5.73 4.68 6.59
C VAL A 410 -4.79 4.19 7.71
N LYS A 411 -5.33 3.52 8.74
CA LYS A 411 -4.52 2.93 9.81
C LYS A 411 -3.61 1.81 9.31
N LEU A 412 -4.11 0.93 8.44
CA LEU A 412 -3.29 -0.12 7.84
C LEU A 412 -2.18 0.48 6.95
N ASN A 413 -2.48 1.56 6.21
CA ASN A 413 -1.50 2.28 5.41
C ASN A 413 -0.40 2.96 6.26
N ASP A 414 -0.72 3.53 7.42
CA ASP A 414 0.28 4.03 8.39
C ASP A 414 1.25 2.91 8.80
N LYS A 415 0.71 1.73 9.14
CA LYS A 415 1.52 0.55 9.48
C LYS A 415 2.41 0.11 8.31
N PHE A 416 1.90 0.09 7.08
CA PHE A 416 2.69 -0.24 5.89
C PHE A 416 3.84 0.76 5.65
N LEU A 417 3.61 2.05 5.89
CA LEU A 417 4.65 3.07 5.77
C LEU A 417 5.72 2.94 6.86
N ARG A 418 5.32 2.72 8.11
CA ARG A 418 6.22 2.56 9.28
C ARG A 418 6.97 1.23 9.31
N SER A 419 6.45 0.18 8.69
CA SER A 419 7.16 -1.08 8.48
C SER A 419 8.40 -0.87 7.60
N ARG A 420 9.43 -1.72 7.78
CA ARG A 420 10.59 -1.77 6.87
C ARG A 420 10.30 -2.57 5.59
N ALA A 421 9.34 -3.48 5.62
CA ALA A 421 8.85 -4.11 4.41
C ALA A 421 8.16 -3.07 3.50
N PHE A 422 8.13 -3.36 2.20
CA PHE A 422 7.31 -2.64 1.23
C PHE A 422 6.06 -3.46 0.94
N TYR A 423 4.90 -2.81 0.92
CA TYR A 423 3.63 -3.46 0.59
C TYR A 423 3.17 -2.97 -0.79
N LEU A 424 2.82 -3.91 -1.66
CA LEU A 424 2.29 -3.64 -3.00
C LEU A 424 0.85 -4.11 -3.07
N ILE A 425 -0.01 -3.24 -3.61
CA ILE A 425 -1.44 -3.51 -3.80
C ILE A 425 -1.73 -3.35 -5.29
N ASN A 426 -1.92 -4.50 -5.93
CA ASN A 426 -2.05 -4.62 -7.38
C ASN A 426 -3.37 -5.29 -7.74
N TRP A 427 -4.00 -4.83 -8.81
CA TRP A 427 -5.07 -5.57 -9.47
C TRP A 427 -4.47 -6.67 -10.36
N LEU A 428 -5.28 -7.65 -10.76
CA LEU A 428 -4.86 -8.74 -11.64
C LEU A 428 -4.28 -8.22 -12.95
N GLN A 429 -3.07 -8.70 -13.27
CA GLN A 429 -2.44 -8.50 -14.56
C GLN A 429 -2.72 -9.72 -15.46
N SER A 430 -1.87 -10.00 -16.44
CA SER A 430 -2.04 -11.16 -17.36
C SER A 430 -1.28 -12.42 -16.91
N ASP A 431 -0.75 -12.43 -15.69
CA ASP A 431 0.27 -13.37 -15.18
C ASP A 431 -0.19 -14.23 -13.99
N TRP A 432 -1.50 -14.45 -13.84
CA TRP A 432 -2.06 -15.22 -12.72
C TRP A 432 -2.47 -16.64 -13.12
N GLU A 433 -2.41 -17.56 -12.16
CA GLU A 433 -3.01 -18.89 -12.24
C GLU A 433 -4.30 -18.98 -11.40
N TRP A 434 -5.18 -19.94 -11.71
CA TRP A 434 -6.42 -20.13 -10.96
C TRP A 434 -6.22 -20.45 -9.48
N ASN A 435 -5.06 -20.99 -9.11
CA ASN A 435 -4.69 -21.28 -7.72
C ASN A 435 -4.30 -20.02 -6.94
N ASP A 436 -4.03 -18.91 -7.62
CA ASP A 436 -3.70 -17.62 -7.01
C ASP A 436 -4.94 -16.79 -6.63
N LEU A 437 -6.14 -17.27 -6.94
CA LEU A 437 -7.39 -16.50 -6.84
C LEU A 437 -8.34 -17.03 -5.77
N GLU A 438 -8.89 -16.14 -4.95
CA GLU A 438 -9.98 -16.49 -4.03
C GLU A 438 -11.33 -16.37 -4.77
N ILE A 439 -11.79 -17.47 -5.39
CA ILE A 439 -13.05 -17.49 -6.14
C ILE A 439 -14.24 -17.46 -5.18
N HIS A 440 -14.96 -16.35 -5.18
CA HIS A 440 -16.10 -16.08 -4.30
C HIS A 440 -17.47 -16.43 -4.90
N HIS A 441 -17.57 -16.56 -6.22
CA HIS A 441 -18.81 -16.85 -6.93
C HIS A 441 -18.55 -17.44 -8.32
N PHE A 442 -19.40 -18.38 -8.73
CA PHE A 442 -19.49 -18.90 -10.09
C PHE A 442 -20.85 -18.56 -10.70
N SER A 443 -20.86 -18.11 -11.94
CA SER A 443 -22.05 -17.93 -12.78
C SER A 443 -21.83 -18.53 -14.18
N GLY A 444 -22.88 -18.71 -14.98
CA GLY A 444 -22.78 -19.28 -16.33
C GLY A 444 -23.09 -20.78 -16.40
N GLU A 445 -22.67 -21.43 -17.51
CA GLU A 445 -23.01 -22.83 -17.80
C GLU A 445 -22.00 -23.83 -17.23
N GLU A 446 -22.47 -24.94 -16.67
CA GLU A 446 -21.61 -25.96 -16.08
C GLU A 446 -20.73 -26.64 -17.14
N GLY A 447 -19.41 -26.65 -16.91
CA GLY A 447 -18.42 -27.12 -17.90
C GLY A 447 -17.92 -26.06 -18.88
N GLY A 448 -18.46 -24.84 -18.85
CA GLY A 448 -17.98 -23.71 -19.66
C GLY A 448 -16.56 -23.25 -19.31
N VAL A 449 -15.96 -22.47 -20.21
CA VAL A 449 -14.61 -21.94 -20.03
C VAL A 449 -14.61 -20.88 -18.92
N LYS A 450 -13.85 -21.15 -17.85
CA LYS A 450 -13.68 -20.21 -16.74
C LYS A 450 -13.06 -18.89 -17.22
N ASN A 451 -13.73 -17.79 -16.92
CA ASN A 451 -13.26 -16.43 -17.17
C ASN A 451 -13.55 -15.56 -15.93
N VAL A 452 -12.66 -14.65 -15.56
CA VAL A 452 -12.91 -13.69 -14.47
C VAL A 452 -13.90 -12.63 -14.95
N ASP A 453 -15.03 -12.46 -14.26
CA ASP A 453 -16.04 -11.42 -14.57
C ASP A 453 -15.79 -10.15 -13.75
N VAL A 454 -15.60 -10.31 -12.42
CA VAL A 454 -15.31 -9.20 -11.50
C VAL A 454 -14.21 -9.61 -10.54
N GLU A 455 -13.04 -8.99 -10.65
CA GLU A 455 -12.10 -8.94 -9.53
C GLU A 455 -12.65 -7.95 -8.48
N ILE A 456 -12.86 -8.45 -7.26
CA ILE A 456 -13.60 -7.81 -6.17
C ILE A 456 -12.63 -7.05 -5.26
N SER A 457 -11.54 -7.69 -4.85
CA SER A 457 -10.48 -7.13 -4.02
C SER A 457 -9.14 -7.28 -4.73
N PRO A 458 -8.20 -6.34 -4.52
CA PRO A 458 -6.87 -6.42 -5.11
C PRO A 458 -5.99 -7.40 -4.32
N ARG A 459 -4.93 -7.86 -4.97
CA ARG A 459 -3.85 -8.66 -4.40
C ARG A 459 -2.99 -7.81 -3.48
N LEU A 460 -2.61 -8.35 -2.31
CA LEU A 460 -1.63 -7.73 -1.39
C LEU A 460 -0.34 -8.56 -1.37
N ARG A 461 0.78 -7.94 -1.74
CA ARG A 461 2.13 -8.53 -1.63
C ARG A 461 2.99 -7.73 -0.64
N LYS A 462 3.94 -8.42 -0.01
CA LYS A 462 4.96 -7.88 0.89
C LYS A 462 6.34 -8.18 0.30
N ILE A 463 7.20 -7.18 0.16
CA ILE A 463 8.59 -7.30 -0.29
C ILE A 463 9.52 -7.02 0.88
N GLY A 464 10.45 -7.95 1.12
CA GLY A 464 11.30 -7.94 2.31
C GLY A 464 10.57 -8.34 3.59
N ASN A 465 11.33 -8.76 4.59
CA ASN A 465 10.84 -9.10 5.92
C ASN A 465 10.59 -7.83 6.78
N ALA A 466 9.97 -8.01 7.95
CA ALA A 466 9.65 -6.90 8.84
C ALA A 466 10.89 -6.24 9.48
N ASP A 467 12.06 -6.88 9.41
CA ASP A 467 13.33 -6.38 9.94
C ASP A 467 14.12 -5.52 8.93
N GLY A 468 13.71 -5.51 7.65
CA GLY A 468 14.32 -4.72 6.58
C GLY A 468 15.37 -5.49 5.77
N HIS A 469 15.16 -6.79 5.55
CA HIS A 469 16.03 -7.67 4.77
C HIS A 469 15.21 -8.52 3.77
N HIS A 470 15.89 -9.30 2.91
CA HIS A 470 15.27 -10.20 1.93
C HIS A 470 14.36 -9.55 0.87
N PHE A 471 14.77 -8.40 0.31
CA PHE A 471 14.00 -7.71 -0.75
C PHE A 471 14.05 -8.43 -2.11
N ASP A 472 14.85 -9.50 -2.23
CA ASP A 472 14.80 -10.50 -3.30
C ASP A 472 13.50 -11.32 -3.30
N GLN A 473 12.75 -11.31 -2.20
CA GLN A 473 11.53 -12.10 -2.01
C GLN A 473 10.29 -11.22 -1.90
N ALA A 474 9.24 -11.62 -2.63
CA ALA A 474 7.88 -11.11 -2.46
C ALA A 474 6.97 -12.23 -1.95
N LEU A 475 6.38 -12.02 -0.78
CA LEU A 475 5.36 -12.90 -0.19
C LEU A 475 3.98 -12.39 -0.59
N GLU A 476 3.12 -13.27 -1.09
CA GLU A 476 1.71 -12.98 -1.27
C GLU A 476 0.97 -13.11 0.07
N MET A 477 0.47 -11.98 0.57
CA MET A 477 -0.19 -11.89 1.87
C MET A 477 -1.68 -12.18 1.77
N CYS A 478 -2.32 -11.66 0.73
CA CYS A 478 -3.74 -11.90 0.45
C CYS A 478 -3.94 -12.02 -1.06
N GLN A 479 -4.60 -13.12 -1.45
CA GLN A 479 -5.03 -13.37 -2.81
C GLN A 479 -6.13 -12.36 -3.23
N PRO A 480 -6.19 -11.97 -4.51
CA PRO A 480 -7.32 -11.19 -5.03
C PRO A 480 -8.59 -12.04 -5.06
N MET A 481 -9.69 -11.50 -4.54
CA MET A 481 -11.00 -12.14 -4.59
C MET A 481 -11.65 -11.91 -5.96
N VAL A 482 -12.26 -12.93 -6.56
CA VAL A 482 -12.91 -12.83 -7.88
C VAL A 482 -14.30 -13.47 -7.96
N THR A 483 -15.12 -13.00 -8.89
CA THR A 483 -16.22 -13.77 -9.49
C THR A 483 -15.75 -14.39 -10.80
N VAL A 484 -16.21 -15.61 -11.08
CA VAL A 484 -15.92 -16.35 -12.31
C VAL A 484 -17.22 -16.57 -13.07
N VAL A 485 -17.19 -16.29 -14.37
CA VAL A 485 -18.23 -16.70 -15.31
C VAL A 485 -17.72 -17.88 -16.14
N LEU A 486 -18.57 -18.88 -16.33
CA LEU A 486 -18.38 -20.02 -17.21
C LEU A 486 -19.06 -19.70 -18.55
N LEU A 487 -18.28 -19.61 -19.62
CA LEU A 487 -18.72 -19.24 -20.98
C LEU A 487 -18.75 -20.43 -21.94
#